data_AF-A0A101JYQ6-F1
#
_entry.id   AF-A0A101JYQ6-F1
#
_cell.length_a   1.000
_cell.length_b   1.000
_cell.length_c   1.000
_cell.angle_alpha   90.00
_cell.angle_beta   90.00
_cell.angle_gamma   90.00
#
_symmetry.space_group_name_H-M   'P 1'
#
loop_
_entity.id
_entity.type
_entity.pdbx_description
1 polymer ?
#
loop_
_entity_poly.entity_id
_entity_poly.type
_entity_poly.pdbx_seq_one_letter_code
_entity_poly.pdbx_strand_id
1 'polypeptide(L)' 'MTDPRLEAAVEAAAKAMHEKSREKRMLHWETCSDDWRDGMRLFVRPMVVAALEAADAYPKPN' A
#
# COMPACT_ATOMS: atom_id res chain seq x y z
N MET A 1 13.24 -13.48 -5.71
CA MET A 1 13.52 -12.28 -4.89
C MET A 1 12.35 -11.34 -5.04
N THR A 2 11.75 -10.91 -3.94
CA THR A 2 10.68 -9.89 -3.93
C THR A 2 11.25 -8.55 -4.39
N ASP A 3 10.54 -7.83 -5.25
CA ASP A 3 10.93 -6.49 -5.72
C ASP A 3 10.84 -5.47 -4.57
N PRO A 4 11.96 -4.91 -4.07
CA PRO A 4 11.95 -3.99 -2.94
C PRO A 4 11.10 -2.73 -3.18
N ARG A 5 11.00 -2.25 -4.42
CA ARG A 5 10.19 -1.07 -4.76
C ARG A 5 8.72 -1.37 -4.61
N LEU A 6 8.28 -2.52 -5.13
CA LEU A 6 6.89 -2.97 -5.01
C LEU A 6 6.52 -3.16 -3.54
N GLU A 7 7.35 -3.86 -2.76
CA GLU A 7 7.04 -4.13 -1.35
C GLU A 7 6.94 -2.83 -0.53
N ALA A 8 7.84 -1.86 -0.75
CA ALA A 8 7.76 -0.56 -0.10
C ALA A 8 6.49 0.22 -0.50
N ALA A 9 6.10 0.18 -1.77
CA ALA A 9 4.89 0.84 -2.25
C ALA A 9 3.61 0.18 -1.68
N VAL A 10 3.59 -1.15 -1.57
CA VAL A 10 2.48 -1.89 -0.97
C VAL A 10 2.33 -1.56 0.52
N GLU A 11 3.43 -1.52 1.28
CA GLU A 11 3.39 -1.12 2.70
C GLU A 11 2.87 0.31 2.87
N ALA A 12 3.38 1.25 2.08
CA ALA A 12 2.97 2.64 2.14
C ALA A 12 1.47 2.81 1.79
N ALA A 13 1.00 2.13 0.75
CA ALA A 13 -0.40 2.17 0.34
C ALA A 13 -1.34 1.54 1.38
N ALA A 14 -0.96 0.39 1.95
CA ALA A 14 -1.75 -0.30 2.97
C ALA A 14 -1.90 0.58 4.22
N LYS A 15 -0.78 1.15 4.70
CA LYS A 15 -0.79 2.10 5.81
C LYS A 15 -1.66 3.32 5.54
N ALA A 16 -1.48 3.95 4.37
CA ALA A 16 -2.24 5.14 4.01
C ALA A 16 -3.73 4.86 3.88
N MET A 17 -4.11 3.72 3.31
CA MET A 17 -5.50 3.31 3.18
C MET A 17 -6.14 3.06 4.55
N HIS A 18 -5.44 2.35 5.44
CA HIS A 18 -5.91 2.14 6.81
C HIS A 18 -6.11 3.48 7.53
N GLU A 19 -5.08 4.32 7.60
CA GLU A 19 -5.16 5.59 8.35
C GLU A 19 -6.19 6.56 7.77
N LYS A 20 -6.42 6.54 6.45
CA LYS A 20 -7.43 7.38 5.80
C LYS A 20 -8.86 6.87 6.01
N SER A 21 -9.05 5.56 6.17
CA SER A 21 -10.37 4.94 6.34
C SER A 21 -10.72 4.67 7.80
N ARG A 22 -9.76 4.72 8.73
CA ARG A 22 -10.02 4.40 10.13
C ARG A 22 -10.95 5.41 10.77
N GLU A 23 -11.85 4.90 11.60
CA GLU A 23 -12.68 5.72 12.47
C GLU A 23 -11.99 6.01 13.82
N LYS A 24 -12.55 6.94 14.61
CA LYS A 24 -11.95 7.45 15.85
C LYS A 24 -11.57 6.36 16.88
N ARG A 25 -12.26 5.21 16.88
CA ARG A 25 -12.02 4.10 17.82
C ARG A 25 -11.23 2.94 17.23
N MET A 26 -10.88 3.00 15.96
CA MET A 26 -10.04 1.98 15.32
C MET A 26 -8.57 2.20 15.67
N LEU A 27 -7.83 1.09 15.75
CA LEU A 27 -6.40 1.08 16.04
C LEU A 27 -5.62 1.88 14.98
N HIS A 28 -4.49 2.44 15.38
CA HIS A 28 -3.52 3.00 14.44
C HIS A 28 -2.78 1.87 13.72
N TRP A 29 -2.22 2.16 12.55
CA TRP A 29 -1.52 1.16 11.74
C TRP A 29 -0.48 0.38 12.56
N GLU A 30 0.34 1.08 13.35
CA GLU A 30 1.41 0.52 14.16
C GLU A 30 0.91 -0.35 15.33
N THR A 31 -0.38 -0.33 15.64
CA THR A 31 -0.99 -1.15 16.70
C THR A 31 -1.97 -2.20 16.18
N CYS A 32 -2.25 -2.22 14.86
CA CYS A 32 -2.99 -3.32 14.23
C CYS A 32 -2.24 -4.66 14.35
N SER A 33 -2.98 -5.77 14.36
CA SER A 33 -2.39 -7.11 14.27
C SER A 33 -1.69 -7.33 12.93
N ASP A 34 -0.73 -8.26 12.91
CA ASP A 34 -0.03 -8.64 11.68
C ASP A 34 -1.01 -9.19 10.63
N ASP A 35 -1.98 -10.03 11.03
CA ASP A 35 -3.02 -10.55 10.13
C ASP A 35 -3.83 -9.43 9.44
N TRP A 36 -4.15 -8.36 10.16
CA TRP A 36 -4.85 -7.22 9.56
C TRP A 36 -3.95 -6.48 8.57
N ARG A 37 -2.68 -6.23 8.94
CA ARG A 37 -1.72 -5.56 8.06
C ARG A 37 -1.48 -6.39 6.80
N ASP A 38 -1.38 -7.70 6.91
CA ASP A 38 -1.24 -8.61 5.77
C ASP A 38 -2.48 -8.61 4.89
N GLY A 39 -3.68 -8.64 5.48
CA GLY A 39 -4.94 -8.47 4.74
C GLY A 39 -4.97 -7.16 3.95
N MET A 40 -4.55 -6.04 4.56
CA MET A 40 -4.48 -4.74 3.91
C MET A 40 -3.45 -4.71 2.78
N ARG A 41 -2.26 -5.31 2.97
CA ARG A 41 -1.23 -5.45 1.93
C ARG A 41 -1.75 -6.24 0.72
N LEU A 42 -2.42 -7.37 0.97
CA LEU A 42 -3.01 -8.19 -0.09
C LEU A 42 -4.12 -7.43 -0.82
N PHE A 43 -4.95 -6.68 -0.08
CA PHE A 43 -6.04 -5.90 -0.65
C PHE A 43 -5.54 -4.79 -1.59
N VAL A 44 -4.52 -4.03 -1.20
CA VAL A 44 -4.02 -2.91 -2.02
C VAL A 44 -3.08 -3.33 -3.16
N ARG A 45 -2.44 -4.50 -3.07
CA ARG A 45 -1.38 -4.92 -3.99
C ARG A 45 -1.77 -4.83 -5.48
N PRO A 46 -2.93 -5.30 -5.95
CA PRO A 46 -3.28 -5.22 -7.38
C PRO A 46 -3.32 -3.78 -7.90
N MET A 47 -3.83 -2.84 -7.09
CA MET A 47 -3.88 -1.42 -7.44
C MET A 47 -2.48 -0.80 -7.45
N VAL A 48 -1.62 -1.17 -6.50
CA VAL A 48 -0.22 -0.67 -6.45
C VAL A 48 0.58 -1.15 -7.66
N VAL A 49 0.45 -2.42 -8.06
CA VAL A 49 1.10 -2.96 -9.25
C VAL A 49 0.71 -2.16 -10.49
N ALA A 50 -0.60 -2.00 -10.73
CA ALA A 50 -1.10 -1.22 -11.86
C ALA A 50 -0.63 0.25 -11.84
N ALA A 51 -0.58 0.86 -10.65
CA ALA A 51 -0.11 2.23 -10.49
C ALA A 51 1.39 2.39 -10.81
N LEU A 52 2.23 1.43 -10.40
CA LEU A 52 3.65 1.44 -10.71
C LEU A 52 3.91 1.21 -12.20
N GLU A 53 3.21 0.26 -12.82
CA GLU A 53 3.28 0.03 -14.26
C GLU A 53 2.89 1.28 -15.06
N ALA A 54 1.79 1.94 -14.67
CA ALA A 54 1.36 3.19 -15.29
C ALA A 54 2.38 4.32 -15.10
N ALA A 55 2.97 4.44 -13.90
CA ALA A 55 3.98 5.45 -13.61
C ALA A 55 5.27 5.23 -14.41
N ASP A 56 5.69 3.97 -14.60
CA ASP A 56 6.88 3.62 -15.37
C ASP A 56 6.68 3.84 -16.87
N ALA A 57 5.46 3.64 -17.36
CA ALA A 57 5.10 3.93 -18.74
C ALA A 57 4.91 5.44 -19.04
N TYR A 58 4.84 6.28 -18.00
CA TYR A 58 4.58 7.71 -18.17
C TYR A 58 5.86 8.44 -18.65
N PRO A 59 5.86 9.02 -19.87
CA PRO A 59 7.01 9.76 -20.36
C PRO A 59 7.23 11.02 -19.50
N LYS A 60 8.45 11.22 -19.00
CA LYS A 60 8.79 12.46 -18.31
C LYS A 60 8.60 13.65 -19.26
N PRO A 61 7.90 14.72 -18.84
CA PRO A 61 7.86 15.93 -19.64
C PRO A 61 9.28 16.49 -19.80
N ASN A 62 9.64 16.86 -21.04
CA ASN A 62 10.90 17.50 -21.42
C ASN A 62 11.07 18.87 -20.77
#